data_AF-A0A7J2WFP6-F1
#
_entry.id   AF-A0A7J2WFP6-F1
#
_cell.length_a   1.000
_cell.length_b   1.000
_cell.length_c   1.000
_cell.angle_alpha   90.00
_cell.angle_beta   90.00
_cell.angle_gamma   90.00
#
_symmetry.space_group_name_H-M   'P 1'
#
loop_
_entity.id
_entity.type
_entity.pdbx_description
1 polymer ?
#
loop_
_entity_poly.entity_id
_entity_poly.type
_entity_poly.pdbx_seq_one_letter_code
_entity_poly.pdbx_strand_id
1 'polypeptide(L)'
;MGVNVDSLKELLRCIEDNSVDVYWYDHHIWDLEWINELSRYGVKLYIDSNSKCAADVVAKSMNIENRLIREYVDVICAVDSWSFYRWEALYLYRYIDYVKRFYD
;
A
#
# COMPACT_ATOMS: atom_id res chain seq x y z
N MET A 1 3.71 3.77 15.68
CA MET A 1 5.18 3.64 15.64
C MET A 1 5.65 4.50 14.49
N GLY A 2 6.48 5.50 14.76
CA GLY A 2 7.02 6.38 13.71
C GLY A 2 8.22 5.72 13.04
N VAL A 3 8.36 5.91 11.74
CA VAL A 3 9.59 5.57 11.03
C VAL A 3 10.71 6.48 11.57
N ASN A 4 11.87 5.91 11.89
CA ASN A 4 13.05 6.70 12.19
C ASN A 4 13.48 7.43 10.90
N VAL A 5 13.37 8.76 10.91
CA VAL A 5 13.65 9.62 9.76
C VAL A 5 15.10 9.47 9.27
N ASP A 6 16.04 9.22 10.17
CA ASP A 6 17.45 9.03 9.80
C ASP A 6 17.65 7.70 9.07
N SER A 7 17.02 6.63 9.56
CA SER A 7 17.03 5.33 8.86
C SER A 7 16.35 5.39 7.49
N LEU A 8 15.29 6.20 7.36
CA LEU A 8 14.65 6.42 6.06
C LEU A 8 15.59 7.16 5.09
N LYS A 9 16.29 8.20 5.56
CA LYS A 9 17.28 8.92 4.73
C LYS A 9 18.44 8.04 4.28
N GLU A 10 18.94 7.16 5.16
CA GLU A 10 19.98 6.19 4.80
C GLU A 10 19.49 5.22 3.73
N LEU A 11 18.27 4.70 3.88
CA LEU A 11 17.64 3.84 2.87
C LEU A 11 17.50 4.56 1.52
N LEU A 12 17.04 5.82 1.54
CA LEU A 12 16.83 6.61 0.32
C LEU A 12 18.13 6.92 -0.41
N ARG A 13 19.23 7.20 0.31
CA ARG A 13 20.56 7.34 -0.30
C ARG A 13 21.04 6.02 -0.91
N CYS A 14 20.84 4.92 -0.21
CA CYS A 14 21.19 3.60 -0.73
C CYS A 14 20.42 3.29 -2.04
N ILE A 15 19.14 3.67 -2.12
CA ILE A 15 18.33 3.53 -3.33
C ILE A 15 18.91 4.37 -4.47
N GLU A 16 19.22 5.63 -4.21
CA GLU A 16 19.79 6.57 -5.18
C GLU A 16 21.13 6.06 -5.75
N ASP A 17 22.00 5.53 -4.88
CA ASP A 17 23.34 5.07 -5.26
C ASP A 17 23.34 3.73 -6.04
N ASN A 18 22.29 2.91 -5.92
CA ASN A 18 22.31 1.52 -6.41
C ASN A 18 21.46 1.26 -7.68
N SER A 19 21.02 2.29 -8.41
CA SER A 19 20.14 2.13 -9.59
C SER A 19 18.89 1.27 -9.30
N VAL A 20 18.37 1.36 -8.07
CA VAL A 20 17.18 0.62 -7.65
C VAL A 20 15.96 1.49 -7.92
N ASP A 21 15.03 1.01 -8.73
CA ASP A 21 13.73 1.66 -8.87
C ASP A 21 12.84 1.32 -7.67
N VAL A 22 12.39 2.34 -6.94
CA VAL A 22 11.43 2.17 -5.84
C VAL A 22 10.08 2.75 -6.22
N TYR A 23 9.04 1.92 -6.07
CA TYR A 23 7.65 2.28 -6.31
C TYR A 23 6.91 2.21 -4.98
N TRP A 24 6.22 3.28 -4.59
CA TRP A 24 5.41 3.34 -3.38
C TRP A 24 3.95 3.52 -3.74
N TYR A 25 3.08 2.65 -3.24
CA TYR A 25 1.64 2.70 -3.48
C TYR A 25 0.92 2.89 -2.14
N ASP A 26 0.13 3.95 -2.02
CA ASP A 26 -0.63 4.20 -0.80
C ASP A 26 -1.94 4.97 -1.07
N HIS A 27 -2.91 4.81 -0.19
CA HIS A 27 -4.23 5.45 -0.25
C HIS A 27 -4.46 6.43 0.91
N HIS A 28 -3.53 6.53 1.86
CA HIS A 28 -3.62 7.54 2.91
C HIS A 28 -3.43 8.96 2.36
N ILE A 29 -3.90 9.95 3.12
CA ILE A 29 -3.59 11.36 2.86
C ILE A 29 -2.20 11.65 3.40
N TRP A 30 -1.34 12.20 2.56
CA TRP A 30 0.05 12.51 2.89
C TRP A 30 0.30 14.01 2.89
N ASP A 31 1.20 14.45 3.75
CA ASP A 31 1.72 15.82 3.68
C ASP A 31 2.57 16.01 2.43
N LEU A 32 2.42 17.17 1.78
CA LEU A 32 3.18 17.50 0.57
C LEU A 32 4.69 17.48 0.80
N GLU A 33 5.14 17.77 2.02
CA GLU A 33 6.56 17.71 2.38
C GLU A 33 7.13 16.30 2.18
N TRP A 34 6.42 15.26 2.64
CA TRP A 34 6.84 13.87 2.48
C TRP A 34 6.84 13.41 1.02
N ILE A 35 5.80 13.80 0.26
CA ILE A 35 5.71 13.50 -1.17
C ILE A 35 6.91 14.10 -1.92
N ASN A 36 7.21 15.38 -1.65
CA ASN A 36 8.32 16.08 -2.28
C ASN A 36 9.68 15.49 -1.90
N GLU A 37 9.88 15.18 -0.61
CA GLU A 37 11.15 14.64 -0.12
C GLU A 37 11.44 13.28 -0.75
N LEU A 38 10.49 12.34 -0.73
CA LEU A 38 10.68 11.02 -1.35
C LEU A 38 10.86 11.08 -2.87
N SER A 39 10.10 11.96 -3.54
CA SER A 39 10.22 12.14 -5.00
C SER A 39 11.62 12.65 -5.40
N ARG A 40 12.28 13.46 -4.55
CA ARG A 40 13.65 13.94 -4.80
C ARG A 40 14.68 12.80 -4.84
N TYR A 41 14.47 11.75 -4.06
CA TYR A 41 15.33 10.55 -4.07
C TYR A 41 14.93 9.54 -5.16
N GLY A 42 14.11 9.95 -6.14
CA GLY A 42 13.74 9.11 -7.28
C GLY A 42 12.66 8.06 -6.98
N VAL A 43 12.00 8.11 -5.81
CA VAL A 43 10.89 7.21 -5.49
C VAL A 43 9.67 7.56 -6.36
N LYS A 44 9.14 6.57 -7.07
CA LYS A 44 7.92 6.69 -7.87
C LYS A 44 6.70 6.51 -6.97
N LEU A 45 6.09 7.62 -6.60
CA LEU A 45 4.94 7.65 -5.70
C LEU A 45 3.60 7.53 -6.45
N TYR A 46 2.75 6.61 -6.00
CA TYR A 46 1.37 6.42 -6.43
C TYR A 46 0.48 6.60 -5.20
N ILE A 47 0.14 7.86 -4.91
CA ILE A 47 -0.71 8.22 -3.77
C ILE A 47 -2.09 8.59 -4.31
N ASP A 48 -3.11 7.79 -4.00
CA ASP A 48 -4.50 8.05 -4.42
C ASP A 48 -5.45 7.92 -3.24
N SER A 49 -5.77 9.05 -2.62
CA SER A 49 -6.71 9.11 -1.49
C SER A 49 -8.17 8.84 -1.87
N ASN A 50 -8.49 8.76 -3.16
CA ASN A 50 -9.81 8.33 -3.63
C ASN A 50 -9.91 6.81 -3.80
N SER A 51 -8.79 6.08 -3.71
CA SER A 51 -8.80 4.62 -3.70
C SER A 51 -9.29 4.09 -2.35
N LYS A 52 -10.05 2.99 -2.39
CA LYS A 52 -10.65 2.42 -1.17
C LYS A 52 -9.61 1.80 -0.23
N CYS A 53 -8.50 1.31 -0.78
CA CYS A 53 -7.41 0.67 -0.07
C CYS A 53 -6.15 0.63 -0.95
N ALA A 54 -4.98 0.32 -0.39
CA ALA A 54 -3.72 0.23 -1.15
C ALA A 54 -3.76 -0.78 -2.32
N ALA A 55 -4.51 -1.89 -2.19
CA ALA A 55 -4.67 -2.85 -3.28
C ALA A 55 -5.40 -2.26 -4.50
N ASP A 56 -6.33 -1.32 -4.28
CA ASP A 56 -7.01 -0.60 -5.37
C ASP A 56 -6.06 0.39 -6.06
N VAL A 57 -5.16 1.04 -5.32
CA VAL A 57 -4.10 1.90 -5.87
C VAL A 57 -3.21 1.11 -6.82
N VAL A 58 -2.74 -0.07 -6.40
CA VAL A 58 -1.92 -0.96 -7.23
C VAL A 58 -2.71 -1.40 -8.47
N ALA A 59 -3.94 -1.87 -8.31
CA ALA A 59 -4.75 -2.35 -9.42
C ALA A 59 -5.05 -1.26 -10.47
N LYS A 60 -5.28 -0.02 -10.02
CA LYS A 60 -5.47 1.15 -10.91
C LYS A 60 -4.18 1.55 -11.61
N SER A 61 -3.07 1.69 -10.87
CA SER A 61 -1.78 2.12 -11.45
C SER A 61 -1.24 1.16 -12.51
N MET A 62 -1.53 -0.14 -12.36
CA MET A 62 -1.15 -1.18 -13.32
C MET A 62 -2.22 -1.47 -14.38
N ASN A 63 -3.33 -0.72 -14.37
CA ASN A 63 -4.48 -0.91 -15.26
C ASN A 63 -4.97 -2.38 -15.35
N ILE A 64 -5.07 -3.04 -14.19
CA ILE A 64 -5.46 -4.46 -14.13
C ILE A 64 -6.94 -4.59 -14.47
N GLU A 65 -7.28 -5.32 -15.53
CA GLU A 65 -8.69 -5.58 -15.90
C GLU A 65 -9.15 -7.01 -15.57
N ASN A 66 -8.23 -7.86 -15.11
CA ASN A 66 -8.56 -9.24 -14.78
C ASN A 66 -9.64 -9.30 -13.69
N ARG A 67 -10.77 -9.92 -14.04
CA ARG A 67 -11.95 -10.01 -13.16
C ARG A 67 -11.65 -10.65 -11.81
N LEU A 68 -10.91 -11.76 -11.79
CA LEU A 68 -10.58 -12.47 -10.54
C LEU A 68 -9.73 -11.59 -9.62
N ILE A 69 -8.72 -10.90 -10.17
CA ILE A 69 -7.89 -9.97 -9.39
C ILE A 69 -8.74 -8.82 -8.86
N ARG A 70 -9.64 -8.26 -9.68
CA ARG A 70 -10.56 -7.19 -9.26
C ARG A 70 -11.51 -7.65 -8.15
N GLU A 71 -11.98 -8.90 -8.19
CA GLU A 71 -12.80 -9.48 -7.13
C GLU A 71 -12.02 -9.56 -5.80
N TYR A 72 -10.74 -9.97 -5.83
CA TYR A 72 -9.89 -9.99 -4.63
C TYR A 72 -9.60 -8.59 -4.08
N VAL A 73 -9.28 -7.63 -4.96
CA VAL A 73 -9.06 -6.23 -4.57
C VAL A 73 -10.28 -5.68 -3.84
N ASP A 74 -11.48 -5.96 -4.35
CA ASP A 74 -12.73 -5.49 -3.74
C ASP A 74 -12.98 -6.12 -2.35
N VAL A 75 -12.66 -7.41 -2.17
CA VAL A 75 -12.70 -8.07 -0.84
C VAL A 75 -11.70 -7.45 0.13
N ILE A 76 -10.45 -7.22 -0.30
CA ILE A 76 -9.41 -6.59 0.53
C ILE A 76 -9.83 -5.17 0.92
N CYS A 77 -10.35 -4.39 -0.01
CA CYS A 77 -10.81 -3.04 0.29
C CYS A 77 -12.04 -3.03 1.19
N ALA A 78 -12.92 -4.05 1.14
CA ALA A 78 -14.02 -4.19 2.09
C ALA A 78 -13.52 -4.46 3.52
N VAL A 79 -12.40 -5.16 3.68
CA VAL A 79 -11.70 -5.33 4.97
C VAL A 79 -11.11 -4.00 5.45
N ASP A 80 -10.31 -3.37 4.59
CA ASP A 80 -9.56 -2.15 4.90
C ASP A 80 -10.47 -0.98 5.30
N SER A 81 -11.52 -0.74 4.51
CA SER A 81 -12.53 0.30 4.78
C SER A 81 -13.51 -0.04 5.90
N TRP A 82 -13.40 -1.22 6.53
CA TRP A 82 -14.28 -1.70 7.59
C TRP A 82 -15.78 -1.72 7.22
N SER A 83 -16.09 -1.81 5.92
CA SER A 83 -17.45 -1.68 5.40
C SER A 83 -18.15 -3.01 5.20
N PHE A 84 -17.40 -4.12 5.11
CA PHE A 84 -17.87 -5.51 5.06
C PHE A 84 -19.06 -5.79 4.10
N TYR A 85 -19.20 -5.01 3.02
CA TYR A 85 -20.22 -5.24 1.99
C TYR A 85 -19.96 -6.51 1.16
N ARG A 86 -18.76 -7.10 1.32
CA ARG A 86 -18.37 -8.42 0.82
C ARG A 86 -18.36 -9.39 1.99
N TRP A 87 -19.14 -10.47 1.89
CA TRP A 87 -19.22 -11.48 2.95
C TRP A 87 -17.85 -12.16 3.18
N GLU A 88 -17.03 -12.24 2.14
CA GLU A 88 -15.69 -12.82 2.15
C GLU A 88 -14.73 -12.03 3.05
N ALA A 89 -14.97 -10.73 3.23
CA ALA A 89 -14.08 -9.83 3.97
C ALA A 89 -13.92 -10.27 5.43
N LEU A 90 -15.03 -10.62 6.10
CA LEU A 90 -14.99 -11.09 7.48
C LEU A 90 -14.21 -12.41 7.62
N TYR A 91 -14.36 -13.32 6.65
CA TYR A 91 -13.63 -14.57 6.65
C TYR A 91 -12.12 -14.33 6.47
N LEU A 92 -11.75 -13.50 5.49
CA LEU A 92 -10.36 -13.15 5.21
C LEU A 92 -9.70 -12.48 6.43
N TYR A 93 -10.38 -11.52 7.06
CA TYR A 93 -9.87 -10.83 8.25
C TYR A 93 -9.61 -11.82 9.39
N ARG A 94 -10.54 -12.72 9.67
CA ARG A 94 -10.39 -13.76 10.71
C ARG A 94 -9.26 -14.74 10.40
N TYR A 95 -9.11 -15.11 9.12
CA TYR A 95 -8.02 -15.99 8.70
C TYR A 95 -6.67 -15.33 8.90
N ILE A 96 -6.50 -14.06 8.49
CA ILE A 96 -5.26 -13.32 8.69
C ILE A 96 -4.95 -13.16 10.18
N ASP A 97 -5.94 -12.83 11.01
CA ASP A 97 -5.76 -12.74 12.47
C ASP A 97 -5.35 -14.09 13.07
N TYR A 98 -5.98 -15.18 12.64
CA TYR A 98 -5.58 -16.53 13.05
C TYR A 98 -4.13 -16.80 12.68
N VAL A 99 -3.75 -16.61 11.42
CA VAL A 99 -2.39 -16.87 10.92
C VAL A 99 -1.36 -16.06 11.70
N LYS A 100 -1.56 -14.76 11.90
CA LYS A 100 -0.62 -13.91 12.66
C LYS A 100 -0.26 -14.49 14.02
N ARG A 101 -1.24 -15.06 14.75
CA ARG A 101 -1.00 -15.67 16.08
C ARG A 101 -0.07 -16.88 16.10
N PHE A 102 0.21 -17.49 14.94
CA PHE A 102 1.08 -18.68 14.85
C PHE A 102 2.43 -18.39 14.17
N TYR A 103 2.58 -17.24 13.52
CA TYR A 103 3.79 -16.89 12.77
C TYR A 103 4.50 -15.61 13.27
N ASP A 104 3.87 -14.86 14.18
CA ASP A 104 4.48 -13.78 14.97
C ASP A 104 4.61 -14.19 16.44
#